data_AF-A0A6A5KCA0-F1
#
_entry.id   AF-A0A6A5KCA0-F1
#
_cell.length_a   1.000
_cell.length_b   1.000
_cell.length_c   1.000
_cell.angle_alpha   90.00
_cell.angle_beta   90.00
_cell.angle_gamma   90.00
#
_symmetry.space_group_name_H-M   'P 1'
#
loop_
_entity.id
_entity.type
_entity.pdbx_description
1 polymer ?
#
loop_
_entity_poly.entity_id
_entity_poly.type
_entity_poly.pdbx_seq_one_letter_code
_entity_poly.pdbx_strand_id
1 'polypeptide(L)'
;MPVLELTQLRLKGSTADDPTLLQSLSTVRAKLQTSSQFYNCIDDPTVVYILGIWPNLGAHLDFLASPGRDEILGPQEDMLQFCWTIHVELGGMSLLPLDAPVLAIETLRVRRDCVEAFEQAVMRHTQQPPPGSRSFKVAHGWRCDAASGNYEALIFSGWENVQAHITLTMSKSCNSNDVAAIDGQYETMQVTHARNMERRKS
;
A
#
# COMPACT_ATOMS: atom_id res chain seq x y z
N MET A 1 14.39 -12.47 -0.31
CA MET A 1 13.36 -12.25 0.73
C MET A 1 12.03 -11.99 0.05
N PRO A 2 10.89 -12.31 0.68
CA PRO A 2 9.59 -11.92 0.16
C PRO A 2 9.51 -10.41 -0.05
N VAL A 3 8.80 -10.00 -1.09
CA VAL A 3 8.56 -8.58 -1.40
C VAL A 3 7.07 -8.35 -1.53
N LEU A 4 6.59 -7.24 -0.97
CA LEU A 4 5.27 -6.72 -1.21
C LEU A 4 5.30 -5.90 -2.50
N GLU A 5 4.50 -6.32 -3.46
CA GLU A 5 4.10 -5.53 -4.60
C GLU A 5 2.93 -4.62 -4.20
N LEU A 6 3.07 -3.32 -4.47
CA LEU A 6 1.97 -2.36 -4.51
C LEU A 6 1.82 -1.87 -5.95
N THR A 7 0.73 -2.26 -6.59
CA THR A 7 0.41 -1.90 -7.98
C THR A 7 -0.79 -0.98 -8.02
N GLN A 8 -0.65 0.17 -8.67
CA GLN A 8 -1.75 1.10 -8.94
C GLN A 8 -2.25 0.91 -10.37
N LEU A 9 -3.56 0.76 -10.48
CA LEU A 9 -4.31 0.67 -11.73
C LEU A 9 -5.40 1.74 -11.76
N ARG A 10 -5.83 2.12 -12.96
CA ARG A 10 -6.99 2.99 -13.18
C ARG A 10 -8.09 2.25 -13.96
N LEU A 11 -9.33 2.41 -13.54
CA LEU A 11 -10.51 1.82 -14.17
C LEU A 11 -10.79 2.46 -15.54
N LYS A 12 -11.08 1.63 -16.54
CA LYS A 12 -11.49 2.05 -17.89
C LYS A 12 -13.00 1.93 -18.04
N GLY A 13 -13.73 2.91 -17.49
CA GLY A 13 -15.19 3.02 -17.68
C GLY A 13 -16.06 2.07 -16.83
N SER A 14 -15.46 1.23 -15.99
CA SER A 14 -16.16 0.45 -14.95
C SER A 14 -16.07 1.13 -13.58
N THR A 15 -16.82 0.61 -12.61
CA THR A 15 -16.75 1.03 -11.21
C THR A 15 -16.08 -0.05 -10.36
N ALA A 16 -15.53 0.35 -9.20
CA ALA A 16 -14.86 -0.59 -8.32
C ALA A 16 -15.78 -1.65 -7.68
N ASP A 17 -17.09 -1.44 -7.71
CA ASP A 17 -18.09 -2.41 -7.26
C ASP A 17 -18.68 -3.26 -8.40
N ASP A 18 -18.14 -3.17 -9.62
CA ASP A 18 -18.49 -4.07 -10.71
C ASP A 18 -18.05 -5.51 -10.36
N PRO A 19 -18.99 -6.48 -10.25
CA PRO A 19 -18.65 -7.85 -9.94
C PRO A 19 -17.76 -8.50 -11.01
N THR A 20 -17.85 -8.06 -12.27
CA THR A 20 -17.01 -8.55 -13.37
C THR A 20 -15.54 -8.19 -13.14
N LEU A 21 -15.29 -6.96 -12.66
CA LEU A 21 -13.95 -6.51 -12.32
C LEU A 21 -13.35 -7.38 -11.20
N LEU A 22 -14.10 -7.57 -10.11
CA LEU A 22 -13.60 -8.35 -8.99
C LEU A 22 -13.40 -9.82 -9.34
N GLN A 23 -14.27 -10.38 -10.19
CA GLN A 23 -14.10 -11.73 -10.73
C GLN A 23 -12.83 -11.85 -11.57
N SER A 24 -12.56 -10.86 -12.44
CA SER A 24 -11.36 -10.82 -13.28
C SER A 24 -10.09 -10.73 -12.44
N LEU A 25 -10.05 -9.84 -11.44
CA LEU A 25 -8.95 -9.73 -10.47
C LEU A 25 -8.73 -11.04 -9.71
N SER A 26 -9.81 -11.67 -9.26
CA SER A 26 -9.76 -12.96 -8.55
C SER A 26 -9.23 -14.09 -9.44
N THR A 27 -9.60 -14.13 -10.71
CA THR A 27 -9.08 -15.11 -11.68
C THR A 27 -7.57 -14.95 -11.87
N VAL A 28 -7.06 -13.72 -11.98
CA VAL A 28 -5.62 -13.48 -12.08
C VAL A 28 -4.89 -13.91 -10.81
N ARG A 29 -5.39 -13.53 -9.63
CA ARG A 29 -4.85 -14.00 -8.35
C ARG A 29 -4.78 -15.53 -8.28
N ALA A 30 -5.82 -16.23 -8.74
CA ALA A 30 -5.85 -17.69 -8.75
C ALA A 30 -4.84 -18.30 -9.74
N LYS A 31 -4.71 -17.74 -10.95
CA LYS A 31 -3.72 -18.19 -11.94
C LYS A 31 -2.28 -17.97 -11.45
N LEU A 32 -2.02 -16.84 -10.78
CA LEU A 32 -0.71 -16.53 -10.18
C LEU A 32 -0.46 -17.24 -8.85
N GLN A 33 -1.48 -17.89 -8.28
CA GLN A 33 -1.44 -18.55 -6.96
C GLN A 33 -0.96 -17.62 -5.85
N THR A 34 -1.37 -16.35 -5.90
CA THR A 34 -1.01 -15.34 -4.89
C THR A 34 -2.11 -15.17 -3.84
N SER A 35 -1.77 -14.50 -2.73
CA SER A 35 -2.72 -14.07 -1.70
C SER A 35 -3.13 -12.59 -1.86
N SER A 36 -3.11 -12.09 -3.10
CA SER A 36 -3.31 -10.66 -3.37
C SER A 36 -4.63 -10.13 -2.83
N GLN A 37 -4.63 -8.86 -2.41
CA GLN A 37 -5.80 -8.13 -1.94
C GLN A 37 -6.06 -6.91 -2.84
N PHE A 38 -7.33 -6.60 -3.05
CA PHE A 38 -7.76 -5.54 -3.96
C PHE A 38 -8.41 -4.41 -3.18
N TYR A 39 -7.95 -3.19 -3.43
CA TYR A 39 -8.41 -2.00 -2.75
C TYR A 39 -8.83 -0.94 -3.75
N ASN A 40 -9.92 -0.23 -3.47
CA ASN A 40 -10.31 0.95 -4.24
C ASN A 40 -9.97 2.20 -3.44
N CYS A 41 -9.38 3.19 -4.11
CA CYS A 41 -9.05 4.47 -3.52
C CYS A 41 -10.34 5.23 -3.15
N ILE A 42 -10.40 5.74 -1.92
CA ILE A 42 -11.52 6.53 -1.43
C ILE A 42 -11.50 7.93 -2.05
N ASP A 43 -10.30 8.48 -2.23
CA ASP A 43 -10.11 9.87 -2.70
C ASP A 43 -10.30 9.98 -4.23
N ASP A 44 -9.99 8.93 -4.98
CA ASP A 44 -10.25 8.79 -6.43
C ASP A 44 -10.86 7.41 -6.72
N PRO A 45 -12.19 7.27 -6.81
CA PRO A 45 -12.87 5.99 -7.02
C PRO A 45 -12.48 5.28 -8.33
N THR A 46 -11.81 5.96 -9.26
CA THR A 46 -11.31 5.34 -10.49
C THR A 46 -9.96 4.62 -10.30
N VAL A 47 -9.33 4.74 -9.13
CA VAL A 47 -8.04 4.12 -8.83
C VAL A 47 -8.22 2.85 -8.00
N VAL A 48 -7.53 1.80 -8.41
CA VAL A 48 -7.46 0.51 -7.72
C VAL A 48 -6.01 0.23 -7.34
N TYR A 49 -5.82 -0.32 -6.14
CA TYR A 49 -4.55 -0.82 -5.65
C TYR A 49 -4.61 -2.34 -5.53
N ILE A 50 -3.56 -3.02 -5.97
CA ILE A 50 -3.33 -4.43 -5.74
C ILE A 50 -2.14 -4.56 -4.79
N LEU A 51 -2.35 -5.26 -3.67
CA LEU A 51 -1.28 -5.63 -2.75
C LEU A 51 -1.03 -7.12 -2.91
N GLY A 52 0.16 -7.52 -3.34
CA GLY A 52 0.54 -8.91 -3.58
C GLY A 52 1.91 -9.24 -2.99
N ILE A 53 2.12 -10.49 -2.56
CA ILE A 53 3.45 -10.94 -2.10
C ILE A 53 4.06 -11.84 -3.15
N TRP A 54 5.31 -11.54 -3.51
CA TRP A 54 6.16 -12.40 -4.31
C TRP A 54 7.24 -13.05 -3.44
N PRO A 55 7.71 -14.27 -3.78
CA PRO A 55 8.80 -14.92 -3.06
C PRO A 55 10.08 -14.06 -2.99
N ASN A 56 10.31 -13.26 -4.03
CA ASN A 56 11.33 -12.23 -4.14
C ASN A 56 11.06 -11.36 -5.38
N LEU A 57 11.79 -10.25 -5.51
CA LEU A 57 11.68 -9.34 -6.66
C LEU A 57 11.96 -10.03 -8.01
N GLY A 58 12.97 -10.91 -8.05
CA GLY A 58 13.31 -11.67 -9.25
C GLY A 58 12.16 -12.53 -9.76
N ALA A 59 11.44 -13.21 -8.87
CA ALA A 59 10.28 -14.03 -9.24
C ALA A 59 9.17 -13.22 -9.91
N HIS A 60 8.95 -11.98 -9.48
CA HIS A 60 7.99 -11.10 -10.16
C HIS A 60 8.51 -10.69 -11.55
N LEU A 61 9.77 -10.26 -11.64
CA LEU A 61 10.38 -9.87 -12.91
C LEU A 61 10.41 -11.02 -13.93
N ASP A 62 10.68 -12.24 -13.47
CA ASP A 62 10.65 -13.46 -14.30
C ASP A 62 9.23 -13.73 -14.83
N PHE A 63 8.20 -13.54 -13.99
CA PHE A 63 6.81 -13.64 -14.44
C PHE A 63 6.50 -12.58 -15.52
N LEU A 64 6.90 -11.32 -15.31
CA LEU A 64 6.69 -10.24 -16.29
C LEU A 64 7.43 -10.46 -17.61
N ALA A 65 8.55 -11.20 -17.58
CA ALA A 65 9.29 -11.60 -18.78
C ALA A 65 8.76 -12.91 -19.41
N SER A 66 7.85 -13.62 -18.73
CA SER A 66 7.37 -14.92 -19.17
C SER A 66 6.30 -14.83 -20.27
N PRO A 67 6.19 -15.84 -21.15
CA PRO A 67 5.08 -15.92 -22.11
C PRO A 67 3.69 -15.97 -21.46
N GLY A 68 3.61 -16.44 -20.20
CA GLY A 68 2.36 -16.52 -19.44
C GLY A 68 1.81 -15.17 -19.00
N ARG A 69 2.60 -14.08 -19.07
CA ARG A 69 2.15 -12.73 -18.69
C ARG A 69 0.90 -12.33 -19.44
N ASP A 70 0.92 -12.39 -20.77
CA ASP A 70 -0.18 -11.91 -21.61
C ASP A 70 -1.43 -12.80 -21.49
N GLU A 71 -1.23 -14.10 -21.31
CA GLU A 71 -2.32 -15.05 -21.07
C GLU A 71 -3.04 -14.80 -19.72
N ILE A 72 -2.29 -14.32 -18.72
CA ILE A 72 -2.80 -14.08 -17.37
C ILE A 72 -3.34 -12.65 -17.23
N LEU A 73 -2.57 -11.63 -17.62
CA LEU A 73 -2.91 -10.22 -17.43
C LEU A 73 -3.66 -9.61 -18.61
N GLY A 74 -3.48 -10.10 -19.83
CA GLY A 74 -4.09 -9.55 -21.05
C GLY A 74 -5.62 -9.38 -20.97
N PRO A 75 -6.39 -10.34 -20.41
CA PRO A 75 -7.83 -10.19 -20.25
C PRO A 75 -8.28 -8.99 -19.40
N GLN A 76 -7.38 -8.35 -18.64
CA GLN A 76 -7.68 -7.18 -17.82
C GLN A 76 -7.45 -5.85 -18.53
N GLU A 77 -6.79 -5.85 -19.70
CA GLU A 77 -6.35 -4.61 -20.36
C GLU A 77 -7.51 -3.72 -20.82
N ASP A 78 -8.67 -4.29 -21.14
CA ASP A 78 -9.86 -3.50 -21.51
C ASP A 78 -10.53 -2.85 -20.29
N MET A 79 -10.33 -3.40 -19.10
CA MET A 79 -10.96 -2.94 -17.86
C MET A 79 -10.05 -2.02 -17.02
N LEU A 80 -8.74 -2.22 -17.14
CA LEU A 80 -7.74 -1.63 -16.27
C LEU A 80 -6.61 -1.02 -17.10
N GLN A 81 -6.17 0.16 -16.68
CA GLN A 81 -4.97 0.80 -17.16
C GLN A 81 -3.88 0.66 -16.10
N PHE A 82 -2.74 0.12 -16.47
CA PHE A 82 -1.56 0.13 -15.63
C PHE A 82 -1.07 1.58 -15.39
N CYS A 83 -0.82 1.94 -14.13
CA CYS A 83 -0.21 3.23 -13.78
C CYS A 83 1.24 3.02 -13.35
N TRP A 84 1.46 2.27 -12.28
CA TRP A 84 2.79 1.97 -11.75
C TRP A 84 2.75 0.79 -10.77
N THR A 85 3.94 0.24 -10.50
CA THR A 85 4.19 -0.75 -9.46
C THR A 85 5.45 -0.35 -8.69
N ILE A 86 5.44 -0.58 -7.38
CA ILE A 86 6.61 -0.47 -6.52
C ILE A 86 6.74 -1.72 -5.63
N HIS A 87 7.96 -2.03 -5.23
CA HIS A 87 8.26 -3.20 -4.40
C HIS A 87 8.83 -2.80 -3.07
N VAL A 88 8.27 -3.36 -2.00
CA VAL A 88 8.64 -3.08 -0.61
C VAL A 88 9.15 -4.34 0.05
N GLU A 89 10.28 -4.24 0.75
CA GLU A 89 10.75 -5.33 1.62
C GLU A 89 9.81 -5.48 2.82
N LEU A 90 8.98 -6.53 2.78
CA LEU A 90 8.01 -6.83 3.84
C LEU A 90 7.87 -8.35 4.00
N GLY A 91 7.88 -8.82 5.24
CA GLY A 91 7.88 -10.25 5.58
C GLY A 91 6.62 -11.05 5.21
N GLY A 92 5.56 -10.40 4.71
CA GLY A 92 4.34 -11.07 4.23
C GLY A 92 3.05 -10.27 4.45
N MET A 93 1.96 -10.74 3.84
CA MET A 93 0.63 -10.11 3.94
C MET A 93 0.09 -10.05 5.37
N SER A 94 0.47 -10.98 6.25
CA SER A 94 -0.01 -11.05 7.63
C SER A 94 0.45 -9.88 8.51
N LEU A 95 1.45 -9.13 8.07
CA LEU A 95 1.93 -7.92 8.73
C LEU A 95 1.03 -6.71 8.44
N LEU A 96 0.33 -6.71 7.30
CA LEU A 96 -0.53 -5.60 6.89
C LEU A 96 -1.84 -5.55 7.70
N PRO A 97 -2.42 -4.36 7.91
CA PRO A 97 -3.70 -4.18 8.59
C PRO A 97 -4.91 -4.44 7.66
N LEU A 98 -4.98 -5.65 7.11
CA LEU A 98 -5.97 -6.00 6.09
C LEU A 98 -7.41 -6.12 6.63
N ASP A 99 -7.55 -6.26 7.94
CA ASP A 99 -8.83 -6.32 8.65
C ASP A 99 -9.44 -4.94 8.93
N ALA A 100 -8.68 -3.86 8.73
CA ALA A 100 -9.14 -2.50 8.94
C ALA A 100 -10.19 -2.07 7.88
N PRO A 101 -11.25 -1.33 8.27
CA PRO A 101 -12.23 -0.78 7.33
C PRO A 101 -11.62 0.14 6.26
N VAL A 102 -10.64 0.94 6.67
CA VAL A 102 -9.85 1.83 5.82
C VAL A 102 -8.38 1.47 5.98
N LEU A 103 -7.70 1.30 4.86
CA LEU A 103 -6.25 1.21 4.78
C LEU A 103 -5.71 2.58 4.36
N ALA A 104 -4.84 3.17 5.16
CA ALA A 104 -4.02 4.31 4.73
C ALA A 104 -2.68 3.77 4.21
N ILE A 105 -2.30 4.24 3.02
CA ILE A 105 -1.02 3.95 2.38
C ILE A 105 -0.28 5.27 2.28
N GLU A 106 0.85 5.37 2.98
CA GLU A 106 1.69 6.55 3.02
C GLU A 106 3.00 6.24 2.32
N THR A 107 3.36 7.06 1.33
CA THR A 107 4.66 6.98 0.64
C THR A 107 5.49 8.18 1.03
N LEU A 108 6.67 7.93 1.57
CA LEU A 108 7.58 8.95 2.08
C LEU A 108 8.92 8.87 1.35
N ARG A 109 9.40 10.01 0.87
CA ARG A 109 10.78 10.15 0.39
C ARG A 109 11.64 10.71 1.52
N VAL A 110 12.56 9.90 2.02
CA VAL A 110 13.40 10.19 3.18
C VAL A 110 14.78 10.63 2.69
N ARG A 111 15.37 11.64 3.32
CA ARG A 111 16.76 12.00 3.03
C ARG A 111 17.72 10.94 3.56
N ARG A 112 18.84 10.72 2.87
CA ARG A 112 19.85 9.71 3.25
C ARG A 112 20.29 9.83 4.72
N ASP A 113 20.54 11.05 5.18
CA ASP A 113 21.00 11.37 6.54
C ASP A 113 19.91 11.20 7.60
N CYS A 114 18.66 10.96 7.18
CA CYS A 114 17.49 10.84 8.07
C CYS A 114 16.95 9.40 8.18
N VAL A 115 17.54 8.42 7.46
CA VAL A 115 17.06 7.03 7.42
C VAL A 115 16.97 6.40 8.82
N GLU A 116 18.00 6.55 9.65
CA GLU A 116 18.01 6.01 11.02
C GLU A 116 16.97 6.68 11.92
N ALA A 117 16.84 7.99 11.82
CA ALA A 117 15.87 8.76 12.59
C ALA A 117 14.42 8.38 12.21
N PHE A 118 14.18 8.15 10.92
CA PHE A 118 12.90 7.64 10.42
C PHE A 118 12.56 6.28 11.03
N GLU A 119 13.49 5.32 10.98
CA GLU A 119 13.27 3.98 11.54
C GLU A 119 12.92 4.04 13.03
N GLN A 120 13.65 4.84 13.81
CA GLN A 120 13.35 5.04 15.22
C GLN A 120 11.98 5.68 15.44
N ALA A 121 11.57 6.63 14.59
CA ALA A 121 10.25 7.25 14.68
C ALA A 121 9.12 6.24 14.38
N VAL A 122 9.27 5.42 13.33
CA VAL A 122 8.28 4.39 12.99
C VAL A 122 8.21 3.28 14.04
N MET A 123 9.35 2.84 14.58
CA MET A 123 9.39 1.89 15.68
C MET A 123 8.68 2.41 16.94
N ARG A 124 8.87 3.69 17.30
CA ARG A 124 8.11 4.30 18.40
C ARG A 124 6.62 4.31 18.10
N HIS A 125 6.23 4.63 16.86
CA HIS A 125 4.83 4.70 16.50
C HIS A 125 4.12 3.34 16.47
N THR A 126 4.80 2.29 16.01
CA THR A 126 4.27 0.91 15.99
C THR A 126 4.12 0.32 17.39
N GLN A 127 4.99 0.70 18.34
CA GLN A 127 4.93 0.21 19.73
C GLN A 127 3.90 0.93 20.61
N GLN A 128 3.53 2.17 20.26
CA GLN A 128 2.58 2.99 21.02
C GLN A 128 1.39 3.37 20.13
N PRO A 129 0.45 2.43 19.89
CA PRO A 129 -0.77 2.76 19.17
C PRO A 129 -1.53 3.84 19.95
N PRO A 130 -2.09 4.84 19.24
CA PRO A 130 -2.74 5.98 19.88
C PRO A 130 -4.00 5.58 20.64
N PRO A 131 -4.32 6.29 21.74
CA PRO A 131 -5.52 6.00 22.54
C PRO A 131 -6.79 6.11 21.70
N GLY A 132 -7.66 5.09 21.76
CA GLY A 132 -8.98 5.10 21.11
C GLY A 132 -8.99 4.64 19.65
N SER A 133 -7.84 4.36 19.03
CA SER A 133 -7.82 3.54 17.81
C SER A 133 -8.10 2.09 18.22
N ARG A 134 -9.09 1.42 17.61
CA ARG A 134 -9.03 -0.05 17.59
C ARG A 134 -7.66 -0.38 17.02
N SER A 135 -6.81 -1.05 17.80
CA SER A 135 -5.37 -1.25 17.56
C SER A 135 -5.06 -2.02 16.26
N PHE A 136 -5.40 -1.46 15.11
CA PHE A 136 -5.05 -2.01 13.81
C PHE A 136 -3.52 -1.95 13.68
N LYS A 137 -2.98 -2.96 13.01
CA LYS A 137 -1.54 -3.06 12.78
C LYS A 137 -1.05 -1.81 12.03
N VAL A 138 0.21 -1.46 12.29
CA VAL A 138 0.97 -0.57 11.43
C VAL A 138 2.13 -1.39 10.91
N ALA A 139 2.31 -1.38 9.60
CA ALA A 139 3.41 -2.03 8.92
C ALA A 139 4.16 -1.01 8.09
N HIS A 140 5.46 -1.18 7.96
CA HIS A 140 6.28 -0.35 7.08
C HIS A 140 7.36 -1.19 6.40
N GLY A 141 7.94 -0.62 5.35
CA GLY A 141 9.11 -1.19 4.71
C GLY A 141 9.73 -0.21 3.73
N TRP A 142 10.95 -0.51 3.32
CA TRP A 142 11.68 0.25 2.31
C TRP A 142 11.39 -0.26 0.92
N ARG A 143 11.27 0.68 -0.02
CA ARG A 143 11.22 0.37 -1.44
C ARG A 143 12.56 -0.23 -1.89
N CYS A 144 12.53 -1.40 -2.50
CA CYS A 144 13.74 -2.13 -2.91
C CYS A 144 14.04 -2.08 -4.41
N ASP A 145 13.15 -1.50 -5.20
CA ASP A 145 13.33 -1.24 -6.64
C ASP A 145 13.53 0.26 -6.95
N ALA A 146 13.85 1.06 -5.92
CA ALA A 146 14.18 2.47 -6.09
C ALA A 146 15.55 2.64 -6.78
N ALA A 147 15.69 3.70 -7.57
CA ALA A 147 16.99 4.08 -8.13
C ALA A 147 18.00 4.37 -7.02
N SER A 148 19.28 4.07 -7.26
CA SER A 148 20.34 4.27 -6.26
C SER A 148 20.36 5.70 -5.73
N GLY A 149 20.34 5.85 -4.40
CA GLY A 149 20.33 7.15 -3.74
C GLY A 149 18.95 7.71 -3.42
N ASN A 150 17.86 7.07 -3.88
CA ASN A 150 16.51 7.38 -3.43
C ASN A 150 16.13 6.46 -2.25
N TYR A 151 15.68 7.05 -1.15
CA TYR A 151 15.21 6.32 0.02
C TYR A 151 13.72 6.56 0.15
N GLU A 152 12.93 5.63 -0.35
CA GLU A 152 11.48 5.69 -0.30
C GLU A 152 10.97 4.63 0.67
N ALA A 153 10.20 5.05 1.66
CA ALA A 153 9.55 4.18 2.62
C ALA A 153 8.04 4.20 2.43
N LEU A 154 7.42 3.06 2.70
CA LEU A 154 5.97 2.93 2.71
C LEU A 154 5.49 2.59 4.11
N ILE A 155 4.40 3.23 4.53
CA ILE A 155 3.70 2.92 5.78
C ILE A 155 2.26 2.53 5.43
N PHE A 156 1.82 1.42 6.01
CA PHE A 156 0.48 0.87 5.90
C PHE A 156 -0.16 0.90 7.29
N SER A 157 -1.23 1.69 7.46
CA SER A 157 -1.92 1.82 8.74
C SER A 157 -3.42 1.60 8.58
N GLY A 158 -4.03 0.89 9.54
CA GLY A 158 -5.45 0.55 9.52
C GLY A 158 -6.31 1.51 10.35
N TRP A 159 -7.51 1.81 9.86
CA TRP A 159 -8.41 2.81 10.43
C TRP A 159 -9.88 2.44 10.35
N GLU A 160 -10.67 2.90 11.32
CA GLU A 160 -12.13 2.75 11.30
C GLU A 160 -12.76 3.57 10.17
N ASN A 161 -12.24 4.78 9.93
CA ASN A 161 -12.67 5.68 8.89
C ASN A 161 -11.55 6.70 8.59
N VAL A 162 -11.69 7.43 7.48
CA VAL A 162 -10.71 8.43 7.04
C VAL A 162 -10.54 9.55 8.07
N GLN A 163 -11.63 9.99 8.70
CA GLN A 163 -11.59 11.08 9.68
C GLN A 163 -10.76 10.72 10.91
N ALA A 164 -10.80 9.45 11.37
CA ALA A 164 -9.99 8.97 12.48
C ALA A 164 -8.48 9.11 12.16
N HIS A 165 -8.07 8.74 10.94
CA HIS A 165 -6.70 8.94 10.46
C HIS A 165 -6.32 10.43 10.45
N ILE A 166 -7.13 11.27 9.79
CA ILE A 166 -6.87 12.71 9.67
C ILE A 166 -6.74 13.36 11.05
N THR A 167 -7.67 13.08 11.96
CA THR A 167 -7.66 13.66 13.31
C THR A 167 -6.39 13.27 14.07
N LEU A 168 -5.91 12.03 13.96
CA LEU A 168 -4.65 11.65 14.59
C LEU A 168 -3.48 12.43 14.00
N THR A 169 -3.34 12.44 12.68
CA THR A 169 -2.23 13.11 11.98
C THR A 169 -2.19 14.60 12.34
N MET A 170 -3.34 15.26 12.39
CA MET A 170 -3.46 16.66 12.81
C MET A 170 -3.14 16.85 14.30
N SER A 171 -3.61 15.95 15.17
CA SER A 171 -3.31 16.03 16.61
C SER A 171 -1.82 15.91 16.91
N LYS A 172 -1.10 15.07 16.16
CA LYS A 172 0.35 14.94 16.26
C LYS A 172 1.06 16.20 15.78
N SER A 173 0.57 16.80 14.68
CA SER A 173 1.08 18.08 14.17
C SER A 173 0.93 19.22 15.17
N CYS A 174 -0.13 19.22 15.99
CA CYS A 174 -0.40 20.31 16.94
C CYS A 174 0.23 20.10 18.33
N ASN A 175 0.45 18.84 18.78
CA ASN A 175 0.84 18.55 20.16
C ASN A 175 2.27 18.04 20.35
N SER A 176 3.06 17.88 19.28
CA SER A 176 4.35 17.19 19.38
C SER A 176 5.54 18.02 18.89
N ASN A 177 6.50 18.24 19.79
CA ASN A 177 7.87 18.63 19.42
C ASN A 177 8.57 17.60 18.51
N ASP A 178 8.06 16.35 18.39
CA ASP A 178 8.56 15.37 17.41
C ASP A 178 8.18 15.74 15.97
N VAL A 179 7.11 16.50 15.73
CA VAL A 179 6.77 16.90 14.36
C VAL A 179 7.76 17.94 13.84
N ALA A 180 8.26 18.85 14.68
CA ALA A 180 9.37 19.72 14.32
C ALA A 180 10.68 18.96 14.01
N ALA A 181 10.86 17.74 14.56
CA ALA A 181 11.97 16.86 14.18
C ALA A 181 11.73 16.16 12.83
N ILE A 182 10.47 15.87 12.49
CA ILE A 182 10.02 15.24 11.24
C ILE A 182 9.94 16.26 10.09
N ASP A 183 9.62 17.53 10.35
CA ASP A 183 9.33 18.60 9.38
C ASP A 183 10.54 19.11 8.56
N GLY A 184 11.66 18.37 8.61
CA GLY A 184 12.81 18.56 7.72
C GLY A 184 13.43 17.25 7.22
N GLN A 185 12.87 16.09 7.59
CA GLN A 185 13.45 14.77 7.31
C GLN A 185 12.91 14.14 6.02
N TYR A 186 11.77 14.62 5.52
CA TYR A 186 11.08 14.09 4.35
C TYR A 186 11.05 15.14 3.24
N GLU A 187 11.37 14.71 2.02
CA GLU A 187 11.28 15.56 0.84
C GLU A 187 9.84 15.63 0.33
N THR A 188 9.10 14.52 0.44
CA THR A 188 7.70 14.42 0.03
C THR A 188 6.96 13.36 0.85
N MET A 189 5.70 13.63 1.19
CA MET A 189 4.77 12.65 1.77
C MET A 189 3.49 12.62 0.93
N GLN A 190 3.08 11.43 0.51
CA GLN A 190 1.77 11.20 -0.13
C GLN A 190 0.98 10.23 0.72
N VAL A 191 -0.29 10.54 0.95
CA VAL A 191 -1.21 9.69 1.69
C VAL A 191 -2.36 9.33 0.77
N THR A 192 -2.76 8.06 0.77
CA THR A 192 -3.98 7.62 0.10
C THR A 192 -4.79 6.73 1.03
N HIS A 193 -6.10 6.93 1.05
CA HIS A 193 -7.02 6.06 1.77
C HIS A 193 -7.69 5.09 0.80
N ALA A 194 -7.79 3.82 1.17
CA ALA A 194 -8.39 2.80 0.33
C ALA A 194 -9.27 1.83 1.13
N ARG A 195 -10.27 1.25 0.46
CA ARG A 195 -11.17 0.23 1.01
C ARG A 195 -11.01 -1.08 0.28
N ASN A 196 -11.02 -2.19 1.02
CA ASN A 196 -10.95 -3.52 0.44
C ASN A 196 -12.23 -3.78 -0.39
N MET A 197 -12.05 -4.12 -1.66
CA MET A 197 -13.14 -4.36 -2.62
C MET A 197 -13.89 -5.68 -2.34
N GLU A 198 -13.27 -6.62 -1.64
CA GLU A 198 -13.82 -7.93 -1.31
C GLU A 198 -14.66 -7.91 -0.03
N ARG A 199 -14.61 -6.80 0.72
CA ARG A 199 -15.38 -6.65 1.95
C ARG A 199 -16.84 -6.35 1.60
N ARG A 200 -17.77 -7.14 2.14
CA ARG A 200 -19.20 -6.86 2.02
C ARG A 200 -19.50 -5.49 2.61
N LYS A 201 -20.19 -4.63 1.84
CA LYS A 201 -20.79 -3.39 2.35
C LYS A 201 -21.84 -3.80 3.38
N SER A 202 -21.56 -3.58 4.67
CA SER A 202 -22.51 -3.77 5.77
C SER A 202 -23.56 -2.69 5.77
#